data_AF-A0A370T8S7-F1
#
_entry.id   AF-A0A370T8S7-F1
#
_cell.length_a   1.000
_cell.length_b   1.000
_cell.length_c   1.000
_cell.angle_alpha   90.00
_cell.angle_beta   90.00
_cell.angle_gamma   90.00
#
_symmetry.space_group_name_H-M   'P 1'
#
loop_
_entity.id
_entity.type
_entity.pdbx_description
1 polymer ?
#
loop_
_entity_poly.entity_id
_entity_poly.type
_entity_poly.pdbx_seq_one_letter_code
_entity_poly.pdbx_strand_id
1 'polypeptide(L)' 'MPKLEQYVYTGAVDNTVLPDKSQLKGKSVIVTGGANGIGEALVRSLVASEAFVTIHVVAIDFLSAM' A
#
# COMPACT_ATOMS: atom_id res chain seq x y z
N MET A 1 8.85 1.84 -21.16
CA MET A 1 9.08 1.80 -19.69
C MET A 1 10.58 1.72 -19.45
N PRO A 2 11.14 2.51 -18.52
CA PRO A 2 12.53 2.32 -18.11
C PRO A 2 12.73 0.91 -17.54
N LYS A 3 13.94 0.35 -17.72
CA LYS A 3 14.30 -0.94 -17.17
C LYS A 3 14.34 -0.81 -15.64
N LEU A 4 13.51 -1.59 -14.94
CA LEU A 4 13.57 -1.68 -13.48
C LEU A 4 14.83 -2.44 -13.08
N GLU A 5 15.48 -1.99 -12.01
CA GLU A 5 16.59 -2.72 -11.40
C GLU A 5 16.11 -4.07 -10.87
N GLN A 6 16.97 -5.07 -10.96
CA GLN A 6 16.66 -6.40 -10.47
C GLN A 6 16.69 -6.39 -8.93
N TYR A 7 15.68 -7.01 -8.31
CA TYR A 7 15.65 -7.19 -6.86
C TYR A 7 16.89 -7.95 -6.37
N VAL A 8 17.53 -7.42 -5.32
CA VAL A 8 18.64 -8.06 -4.61
C VAL A 8 18.18 -8.28 -3.16
N TYR A 9 18.30 -9.53 -2.68
CA TYR A 9 18.00 -9.85 -1.29
C TYR A 9 19.09 -9.26 -0.36
N THR A 10 18.69 -8.37 0.54
CA THR A 10 19.60 -7.67 1.47
C THR A 10 19.62 -8.26 2.88
N GLY A 11 18.96 -9.40 3.11
CA GLY A 11 18.82 -10.02 4.43
C GLY A 11 17.45 -9.76 5.07
N ALA A 12 17.32 -10.19 6.33
CA ALA A 12 16.09 -9.99 7.10
C ALA A 12 15.90 -8.49 7.44
N VAL A 13 14.65 -8.03 7.38
CA VAL A 13 14.28 -6.67 7.80
C VAL A 13 14.09 -6.65 9.31
N ASP A 14 14.71 -5.68 9.99
CA ASP A 14 14.48 -5.44 11.42
C ASP A 14 13.10 -4.80 11.63
N ASN A 15 12.17 -5.58 12.18
CA ASN A 15 10.79 -5.16 12.44
C ASN A 15 10.62 -4.42 13.78
N THR A 16 11.71 -4.14 14.51
CA THR A 16 11.68 -3.28 15.72
C THR A 16 11.81 -1.79 15.37
N VAL A 17 12.25 -1.48 14.15
CA VAL A 17 12.38 -0.13 13.61
C VAL A 17 11.13 0.22 12.80
N LEU A 18 10.54 1.38 13.07
CA LEU A 18 9.39 1.85 12.30
C LEU A 18 9.79 2.17 10.85
N PRO A 19 8.99 1.80 9.84
CA PRO A 19 9.26 2.15 8.45
C PRO A 19 9.26 3.67 8.22
N ASP A 20 10.20 4.15 7.40
CA ASP A 20 10.20 5.54 6.92
C ASP A 20 9.09 5.76 5.89
N LYS A 21 8.00 6.40 6.33
CA LYS A 21 6.83 6.67 5.50
C LYS A 21 7.04 7.78 4.47
N SER A 22 8.11 8.58 4.59
CA SER A 22 8.37 9.69 3.65
C SER A 22 8.65 9.19 2.23
N GLN A 23 9.12 7.95 2.09
CA GLN A 23 9.42 7.33 0.80
C GLN A 23 8.17 6.92 -0.01
N LEU A 24 6.98 6.99 0.60
CA LEU A 24 5.71 6.66 -0.03
C LEU A 24 5.13 7.82 -0.84
N LYS A 25 5.60 9.06 -0.61
CA LYS A 25 5.08 10.26 -1.27
C LYS A 25 5.17 10.14 -2.79
N GLY A 26 4.03 10.33 -3.46
CA GLY A 26 3.91 10.29 -4.92
C GLY A 26 4.08 8.91 -5.54
N LYS A 27 4.16 7.83 -4.75
CA LYS A 27 4.19 6.45 -5.26
C LYS A 27 2.77 6.00 -5.61
N SER A 28 2.65 5.26 -6.71
CA SER A 28 1.42 4.53 -7.03
C SER A 28 1.45 3.14 -6.43
N VAL A 29 0.40 2.75 -5.70
CA VAL A 29 0.29 1.47 -5.00
C VAL A 29 -1.04 0.80 -5.33
N ILE A 30 -1.02 -0.50 -5.61
CA ILE A 30 -2.24 -1.32 -5.73
C ILE A 30 -2.38 -2.14 -4.44
N VAL A 31 -3.54 -2.05 -3.79
CA VAL A 31 -3.87 -2.84 -2.60
C VAL A 31 -5.04 -3.77 -2.93
N THR A 32 -4.79 -5.08 -2.89
CA THR A 32 -5.85 -6.09 -2.96
C THR A 32 -6.48 -6.29 -1.58
N GLY A 33 -7.79 -6.59 -1.54
CA GLY A 33 -8.51 -6.71 -0.26
C GLY A 33 -8.55 -5.41 0.55
N GLY A 34 -8.33 -4.25 -0.09
CA GLY A 34 -8.19 -2.96 0.59
C GLY A 34 -9.48 -2.35 1.14
N ALA A 35 -10.60 -3.07 1.07
CA ALA A 35 -11.91 -2.56 1.46
C ALA A 35 -12.23 -2.74 2.95
N ASN A 36 -11.54 -3.63 3.67
CA ASN A 36 -11.76 -3.89 5.09
C ASN A 36 -10.50 -4.40 5.81
N GLY A 37 -10.57 -4.50 7.14
CA GLY A 37 -9.55 -5.13 7.98
C GLY A 37 -8.15 -4.54 7.78
N ILE A 38 -7.15 -5.41 7.63
CA ILE A 38 -5.75 -5.00 7.44
C ILE A 38 -5.56 -4.23 6.13
N GLY A 39 -6.27 -4.63 5.06
CA GLY A 39 -6.17 -3.96 3.76
C GLY A 39 -6.63 -2.51 3.85
N GLU A 40 -7.75 -2.26 4.53
CA GLU A 40 -8.25 -0.90 4.76
C GLU A 40 -7.27 -0.07 5.62
N ALA A 41 -6.75 -0.64 6.71
CA ALA A 41 -5.79 0.06 7.56
C ALA A 41 -4.50 0.44 6.80
N LEU A 42 -4.06 -0.43 5.88
CA LEU A 42 -2.94 -0.17 4.99
C LEU A 42 -3.27 0.94 3.99
N VAL A 43 -4.41 0.89 3.31
CA VAL A 43 -4.87 1.94 2.38
C VAL A 43 -4.88 3.30 3.08
N ARG A 44 -5.49 3.40 4.27
CA ARG A 44 -5.54 4.64 5.05
C ARG A 44 -4.15 5.17 5.38
N SER A 45 -3.22 4.28 5.75
CA SER A 45 -1.83 4.66 6.07
C SER A 45 -1.05 5.13 4.84
N LEU A 46 -1.26 4.51 3.69
CA LEU A 46 -0.61 4.88 2.41
C LEU A 46 -1.12 6.24 1.91
N VAL A 47 -2.44 6.47 1.95
CA VAL A 47 -3.05 7.75 1.56
C VAL A 47 -2.56 8.88 2.48
N ALA A 48 -2.50 8.64 3.80
CA ALA A 48 -1.96 9.60 4.76
C ALA A 48 -0.47 9.92 4.50
N SER A 49 0.24 9.06 3.76
CA SER A 49 1.64 9.27 3.34
C SER A 49 1.76 9.85 1.93
N GLU A 50 0.69 10.42 1.39
CA GLU A 50 0.63 11.07 0.06
C GLU A 50 0.93 10.12 -1.12
N ALA A 51 0.63 8.82 -0.96
CA ALA A 51 0.67 7.86 -2.06
C ALA A 51 -0.64 7.88 -2.87
N PHE A 52 -0.56 7.55 -4.16
CA PHE A 52 -1.73 7.28 -5.01
C PHE A 52 -2.11 5.81 -4.87
N VAL A 53 -3.30 5.52 -4.37
CA VAL A 53 -3.70 4.14 -4.03
C VAL A 53 -4.87 3.68 -4.90
N THR A 54 -4.68 2.56 -5.60
CA THR A 54 -5.73 1.82 -6.32
C THR A 54 -6.17 0.63 -5.46
N ILE A 55 -7.47 0.54 -5.16
CA ILE A 55 -8.04 -0.54 -4.34
C ILE A 55 -8.65 -1.60 -5.27
N HIS A 56 -8.33 -2.87 -5.04
CA HIS A 56 -8.89 -4.00 -5.78
C HIS A 56 -9.56 -5.01 -4.84
N VAL A 57 -10.82 -5.37 -5.10
CA VAL A 57 -11.62 -6.28 -4.27
C VAL A 57 -12.55 -7.12 -5.17
N VAL A 58 -12.92 -8.33 -4.73
CA VAL A 58 -13.70 -9.30 -5.52
C VAL A 58 -15.19 -8.92 -5.63
N ALA A 59 -15.74 -8.22 -4.64
CA ALA A 59 -17.12 -7.73 -4.65
C ALA A 59 -17.18 -6.29 -4.15
N ILE A 60 -17.95 -5.44 -4.82
CA ILE A 60 -18.16 -4.03 -4.44
C ILE A 60 -19.49 -3.86 -3.69
N ASP A 61 -19.87 -4.79 -2.83
CA ASP A 61 -21.16 -4.73 -2.12
C ASP A 61 -21.17 -3.72 -0.94
N PHE A 62 -20.30 -2.70 -0.97
CA PHE A 62 -20.15 -1.72 0.11
C PHE A 62 -20.46 -0.26 -0.28
N LEU A 63 -21.09 -0.04 -1.45
CA LEU A 63 -21.76 1.23 -1.74
C LEU A 63 -23.19 1.23 -1.16
N SER A 64 -23.31 1.16 0.18
CA SER A 64 -24.58 1.49 0.87
C SER A 64 -24.42 2.20 2.22
N ALA A 65 -23.25 2.77 2.54
CA ALA A 65 -23.02 3.41 3.83
C ALA A 65 -22.21 4.73 3.77
N MET A 66 -22.43 5.52 2.72
CA MET A 66 -22.13 6.96 2.74
C MET A 66 -23.39 7.75 2.36
#